data_AF-A0A974NYT7-F1
#
_entry.id   AF-A0A974NYT7-F1
#
_cell.length_a   1.000
_cell.length_b   1.000
_cell.length_c   1.000
_cell.angle_alpha   90.00
_cell.angle_beta   90.00
_cell.angle_gamma   90.00
#
_symmetry.space_group_name_H-M   'P 1'
#
loop_
_entity.id
_entity.type
_entity.pdbx_description
1 polymer ?
#
loop_
_entity_poly.entity_id
_entity_poly.type
_entity_poly.pdbx_seq_one_letter_code
_entity_poly.pdbx_strand_id
1 'polypeptide(L)'
;MRTILAFYDTDREYGGPEEGGWWYDTGTFVRVIGLYFDEAEAIRSQQRANRLLERLQRHRTPVSSVTYTGGRHRALAFTGLPPASFPEVRPTYS
;
A
#
# COMPACT_ATOMS: atom_id res chain seq x y z
N MET A 1 -19.51 -10.12 -1.72
CA MET A 1 -18.34 -10.48 -0.88
C MET A 1 -18.09 -9.34 0.10
N ARG A 2 -17.46 -9.60 1.25
CA ARG A 2 -17.08 -8.53 2.18
C ARG A 2 -15.70 -8.02 1.79
N THR A 3 -15.55 -6.71 1.72
CA THR A 3 -14.27 -6.05 1.40
C THR A 3 -13.84 -5.19 2.56
N ILE A 4 -12.65 -5.47 3.10
CA ILE A 4 -12.02 -4.67 4.15
C ILE A 4 -11.10 -3.66 3.47
N LEU A 5 -11.30 -2.38 3.79
CA LEU A 5 -10.42 -1.30 3.38
C LEU A 5 -9.49 -0.97 4.54
N ALA A 6 -8.18 -0.99 4.31
CA ALA A 6 -7.17 -0.75 5.33
C ALA A 6 -6.11 0.25 4.86
N PHE A 7 -5.53 0.97 5.81
CA PHE A 7 -4.33 1.76 5.60
C PHE A 7 -3.08 0.94 5.90
N TYR A 8 -2.09 1.11 5.04
CA TYR A 8 -0.73 0.63 5.21
C TYR A 8 0.23 1.81 5.17
N ASP A 9 1.28 1.76 5.97
CA ASP A 9 2.49 2.55 5.72
C ASP A 9 3.27 1.85 4.61
N THR A 10 3.63 2.59 3.56
CA THR A 10 4.17 2.04 2.31
C THR A 10 5.63 2.39 2.14
N ASP A 11 6.38 1.40 1.68
CA ASP A 11 7.80 1.52 1.41
C ASP A 11 8.18 0.78 0.11
N ARG A 12 9.47 0.78 -0.21
CA ARG A 12 10.03 0.05 -1.35
C ARG A 12 11.34 -0.58 -0.94
N GLU A 13 11.44 -1.88 -1.18
CA GLU A 13 12.61 -2.67 -0.83
C GLU A 13 13.38 -3.11 -2.07
N TYR A 14 14.70 -3.25 -1.90
CA TYR A 14 15.58 -3.70 -2.96
C TYR A 14 15.43 -5.22 -3.16
N GLY A 15 15.05 -5.60 -4.38
CA GLY A 15 14.79 -6.98 -4.78
C GLY A 15 16.05 -7.79 -5.01
N GLY A 16 17.08 -7.17 -5.57
CA GLY A 16 18.35 -7.82 -5.91
C GLY A 16 19.01 -7.16 -7.13
N PRO A 17 20.24 -7.59 -7.48
CA PRO A 17 21.06 -6.99 -8.54
C PRO A 17 20.68 -7.42 -9.96
N GLU A 18 19.71 -8.32 -10.11
CA GLU A 18 19.25 -8.80 -11.41
C GLU A 18 18.73 -7.63 -12.27
N GLU A 19 18.98 -7.68 -13.59
CA GLU A 19 18.60 -6.65 -14.58
C GLU A 19 18.96 -5.20 -14.24
N GLY A 20 20.10 -4.98 -13.56
CA GLY A 20 20.53 -3.62 -13.18
C GLY A 20 19.88 -3.12 -11.89
N GLY A 21 19.29 -4.04 -11.11
CA GLY A 21 18.66 -3.75 -9.84
C GLY A 21 17.15 -3.61 -10.00
N TRP A 22 16.40 -4.36 -9.20
CA TRP A 22 14.96 -4.24 -9.15
C TRP A 22 14.49 -3.95 -7.72
N TRP A 23 13.28 -3.43 -7.60
CA TRP A 23 12.67 -3.04 -6.34
C TRP A 23 11.22 -3.51 -6.32
N TYR A 24 10.70 -3.78 -5.13
CA TYR A 24 9.30 -4.13 -4.93
C TYR A 24 8.67 -3.25 -3.86
N ASP A 25 7.38 -2.95 -4.06
CA ASP A 25 6.62 -2.17 -3.08
C ASP A 25 6.31 -3.06 -1.87
N THR A 26 6.46 -2.49 -0.69
CA THR A 26 6.07 -3.12 0.57
C THR A 26 5.09 -2.25 1.34
N GLY A 27 4.44 -2.84 2.34
CA GLY A 27 3.68 -2.07 3.28
C GLY A 27 3.41 -2.81 4.58
N THR A 28 3.32 -2.04 5.66
CA THR A 28 3.00 -2.51 7.00
C THR A 28 1.58 -2.09 7.36
N PHE A 29 0.77 -3.03 7.85
CA PHE A 29 -0.60 -2.77 8.26
C PHE A 29 -0.65 -1.72 9.37
N VAL A 30 -1.51 -0.70 9.20
CA VAL A 30 -1.72 0.35 10.21
C VAL A 30 -3.07 0.16 10.88
N ARG A 31 -4.17 0.16 10.10
CA ARG A 31 -5.53 -0.02 10.63
C ARG A 31 -6.55 -0.27 9.53
N VAL A 32 -7.67 -0.89 9.91
CA VAL A 32 -8.90 -0.91 9.11
C VAL A 32 -9.56 0.47 9.13
N ILE A 33 -10.09 0.90 7.99
CA ILE A 33 -10.83 2.17 7.84
C ILE A 33 -12.25 1.99 7.31
N GLY A 34 -12.63 0.79 6.88
CA GLY A 34 -14.00 0.49 6.45
C GLY A 34 -14.24 -0.97 6.13
N LEU A 35 -15.51 -1.37 6.24
CA LEU A 35 -16.03 -2.67 5.81
C LEU A 35 -17.16 -2.42 4.81
N TYR A 36 -17.04 -3.01 3.62
CA TYR A 36 -17.98 -2.82 2.51
C TYR A 36 -18.58 -4.16 2.09
N PHE A 37 -19.86 -4.15 1.71
CA PHE A 37 -20.58 -5.32 1.19
C PHE A 37 -20.80 -5.25 -0.32
N ASP A 38 -20.67 -4.04 -0.89
CA ASP A 38 -20.68 -3.76 -2.31
C ASP A 38 -19.25 -3.46 -2.79
N GLU A 39 -18.83 -4.15 -3.85
CA GLU A 39 -17.47 -4.01 -4.38
C GLU A 39 -17.26 -2.63 -5.02
N ALA A 40 -18.28 -2.11 -5.72
CA ALA A 40 -18.18 -0.80 -6.35
C ALA A 40 -18.04 0.32 -5.31
N GLU A 41 -18.72 0.21 -4.17
CA GLU A 41 -18.56 1.11 -3.03
C GLU A 41 -17.18 1.02 -2.39
N ALA A 42 -16.64 -0.19 -2.23
CA ALA A 42 -15.28 -0.39 -1.73
C ALA A 42 -14.24 0.29 -2.63
N ILE A 43 -14.37 0.12 -3.97
CA ILE A 43 -13.49 0.75 -4.95
C ILE A 43 -13.59 2.27 -4.89
N ARG A 44 -14.82 2.84 -4.88
CA ARG A 44 -15.02 4.29 -4.77
C ARG A 44 -14.41 4.85 -3.49
N SER A 45 -14.57 4.14 -2.38
CA SER A 45 -14.04 4.54 -1.08
C SER A 45 -12.52 4.47 -1.03
N GLN A 46 -11.92 3.41 -1.58
CA GLN A 46 -10.47 3.28 -1.73
C GLN A 46 -9.89 4.44 -2.55
N GLN A 47 -10.48 4.73 -3.71
CA GLN A 47 -10.03 5.81 -4.60
C GLN A 47 -10.13 7.18 -3.91
N ARG A 48 -11.24 7.43 -3.21
CA ARG A 48 -11.43 8.67 -2.45
C ARG A 48 -10.40 8.81 -1.33
N ALA A 49 -10.15 7.74 -0.57
CA ALA A 49 -9.15 7.73 0.49
C ALA A 49 -7.75 8.01 -0.05
N ASN A 50 -7.36 7.36 -1.16
CA ASN A 50 -6.06 7.59 -1.79
C ASN A 50 -5.91 9.01 -2.34
N ARG A 51 -6.94 9.59 -2.97
CA ARG A 51 -6.92 10.99 -3.41
C ARG A 51 -6.73 11.97 -2.24
N LEU A 52 -7.37 11.70 -1.10
CA LEU A 52 -7.18 12.51 0.11
C LEU A 52 -5.75 12.35 0.64
N LEU A 53 -5.24 11.12 0.71
CA LEU A 53 -3.88 10.81 1.13
C LEU A 53 -2.83 11.49 0.26
N GLU A 54 -3.01 11.54 -1.06
CA GLU A 54 -2.14 12.28 -1.98
C GLU A 54 -2.06 13.76 -1.60
N ARG A 55 -3.20 14.38 -1.31
CA ARG A 55 -3.26 15.80 -0.91
C ARG A 55 -2.63 16.04 0.47
N LEU A 56 -2.94 15.20 1.45
CA LEU A 56 -2.44 15.33 2.83
C LEU A 56 -0.93 15.09 2.91
N GLN A 57 -0.41 14.20 2.09
CA GLN A 57 0.99 13.76 2.12
C GLN A 57 1.84 14.40 1.01
N ARG A 58 1.33 15.45 0.34
CA ARG A 58 2.02 16.14 -0.77
C ARG A 58 3.41 16.68 -0.43
N HIS A 59 3.65 16.95 0.85
CA HIS A 59 4.92 17.47 1.36
C HIS A 59 5.89 16.36 1.78
N ARG A 60 5.44 15.10 1.80
CA ARG A 60 6.29 13.97 2.11
C ARG A 60 7.06 13.53 0.88
N THR A 61 8.33 13.20 1.09
CA THR A 61 9.21 12.63 0.08
C THR A 61 8.53 11.42 -0.59
N PRO A 62 8.54 11.31 -1.93
CA PRO A 62 8.02 10.13 -2.63
C PRO A 62 8.75 8.85 -2.21
N VAL A 63 8.03 7.72 -2.17
CA VAL A 63 8.60 6.40 -1.79
C VAL A 63 9.77 5.98 -2.71
N SER A 64 9.75 6.43 -3.96
CA SER A 64 10.83 6.13 -4.93
C SER A 64 12.11 6.96 -4.71
N SER A 65 12.15 7.88 -3.74
CA SER A 65 13.32 8.71 -3.47
C SER A 65 14.29 8.02 -2.53
N VAL A 66 15.58 8.17 -2.78
CA VAL A 66 16.65 7.71 -1.88
C VAL A 66 16.65 8.42 -0.51
N THR A 67 16.00 9.59 -0.43
CA THR A 67 15.84 10.36 0.83
C THR A 67 14.52 10.07 1.53
N TYR A 68 13.75 9.07 1.09
CA TYR A 68 12.53 8.67 1.76
C TYR A 68 12.82 8.08 3.13
N THR A 69 12.07 8.49 4.15
CA THR A 69 12.25 8.08 5.55
C THR A 69 10.96 7.50 6.16
N GLY A 70 10.02 7.07 5.31
CA GLY A 70 8.75 6.50 5.75
C GLY A 70 7.58 7.48 5.87
N GLY A 71 6.42 6.94 6.26
CA GLY A 71 5.23 7.71 6.62
C GLY A 71 4.32 8.10 5.45
N ARG A 72 4.51 7.53 4.26
CA ARG A 72 3.49 7.59 3.21
C ARG A 72 2.56 6.41 3.33
N HIS A 73 1.28 6.72 3.45
CA HIS A 73 0.22 5.74 3.58
C HIS A 73 -0.53 5.53 2.28
N ARG A 74 -1.07 4.32 2.12
CA ARG A 74 -1.99 3.94 1.04
C ARG A 74 -3.19 3.17 1.57
N ALA A 75 -4.35 3.39 0.97
CA ALA A 75 -5.55 2.60 1.19
C ALA A 75 -5.62 1.43 0.20
N LEU A 76 -5.79 0.22 0.73
CA LEU A 76 -5.89 -1.03 -0.03
C LEU A 76 -7.10 -1.85 0.40
N ALA A 77 -7.77 -2.47 -0.56
CA ALA A 77 -8.96 -3.29 -0.37
C ALA A 77 -8.64 -4.79 -0.42
N PHE A 78 -9.23 -5.56 0.49
CA PHE A 78 -9.01 -7.01 0.63
C PHE A 78 -10.35 -7.74 0.76
N THR A 79 -10.48 -8.87 0.08
CA THR A 79 -11.66 -9.78 0.18
C THR A 79 -11.61 -10.69 1.42
N GLY A 80 -10.54 -10.60 2.21
CA GLY A 80 -10.32 -11.31 3.47
C GLY A 80 -9.66 -10.40 4.51
N LEU A 81 -9.14 -11.00 5.59
CA LEU A 81 -8.37 -10.25 6.58
C LEU A 81 -7.15 -9.62 5.90
N PRO A 82 -6.92 -8.30 6.04
CA PRO A 82 -5.72 -7.67 5.51
C PRO A 82 -4.47 -8.30 6.16
N PRO A 83 -3.43 -8.64 5.39
CA PRO A 83 -2.19 -9.18 5.96
C PRO A 83 -1.49 -8.17 6.85
N ALA A 84 -0.65 -8.63 7.77
CA ALA A 84 0.14 -7.74 8.62
C ALA A 84 1.15 -6.91 7.82
N SER A 85 1.62 -7.45 6.70
CA SER A 85 2.46 -6.75 5.73
C SER A 85 2.26 -7.32 4.32
N PHE A 86 2.58 -6.52 3.30
CA PHE A 86 2.72 -7.02 1.94
C PHE A 86 4.12 -6.67 1.37
N PRO A 87 4.63 -7.47 0.44
CA PRO A 87 4.16 -8.84 0.18
C PRO A 87 4.41 -9.73 1.41
N GLU A 88 3.58 -10.75 1.60
CA GLU A 88 3.75 -11.68 2.74
C GLU A 88 5.05 -12.48 2.65
N VAL A 89 5.48 -12.75 1.41
CA VAL A 89 6.73 -13.43 1.09
C VAL A 89 7.53 -12.51 0.17
N ARG A 90 8.83 -12.35 0.44
CA ARG A 90 9.72 -11.59 -0.43
C ARG A 90 9.64 -12.13 -1.87
N PRO A 91 9.35 -11.29 -2.87
CA PRO A 91 9.31 -11.74 -4.24
C PRO A 91 10.70 -12.16 -4.70
N THR A 92 10.75 -13.13 -5.62
CA THR A 92 11.99 -13.56 -6.26
C THR A 92 11.96 -13.21 -7.73
N TYR A 93 13.12 -12.79 -8.24
CA TYR A 93 13.32 -12.61 -9.66
C TYR A 93 13.19 -13.97 -10.37
N SER A 94 12.43 -14.08 -11.47
CA SER A 94 12.21 -15.31 -12.25
C SER A 94 12.72 -15.16 -13.68
#